data_AF-A0A7S1GKQ8-F1
#
_entry.id   AF-A0A7S1GKQ8-F1
#
_cell.length_a   1.000
_cell.length_b   1.000
_cell.length_c   1.000
_cell.angle_alpha   90.00
_cell.angle_beta   90.00
_cell.angle_gamma   90.00
#
_symmetry.space_group_name_H-M   'P 1'
#
loop_
_entity.id
_entity.type
_entity.pdbx_description
1 polymer ?
#
loop_
_entity_poly.entity_id
_entity_poly.type
_entity_poly.pdbx_seq_one_letter_code
_entity_poly.pdbx_strand_id
1 'polypeptide(L)'
;MRLDGSQLEKSSTEFERTSGHKTQNKLFVSPLNRKPSEPRRLKNEIWPRQLPPQPWAPKLRCIPSYYPMERSNRILNLAENPLQEIISRIVECLRVMSVQAHFSDEPACAALMSADHVEMHLYLWEINAGHDICVEIQRRRGDSVAFHRYGRHLLDAAGGDFDPSEFQDYNDSHYLRAAEKLLKSEMAKSDDTEESLVALQIVASLLTKDRIDARLLGLESLFILTDLRKSRMSTASLASTAVLLGPESVREAGNKTSYTMFTQIHTFLVQLLIHRSMDNEEAIVSGMEDDYDSDDDHFFGTDETSGRPPEYVQAMTTMVQFSLAILSNSWEVL
;
A
#
# COMPACT_ATOMS: atom_id res chain seq x y z
N MET A 1 -18.82 35.31 -59.57
CA MET A 1 -17.57 36.02 -59.23
C MET A 1 -16.52 34.96 -58.89
N ARG A 2 -15.56 34.76 -59.80
CA ARG A 2 -14.35 33.96 -59.58
C ARG A 2 -13.34 34.82 -58.83
N LEU A 3 -12.65 34.25 -57.85
CA LEU A 3 -11.37 34.78 -57.40
C LEU A 3 -10.38 33.61 -57.35
N ASP A 4 -9.42 33.68 -58.28
CA ASP A 4 -8.07 33.15 -58.20
C ASP A 4 -7.46 33.52 -56.83
N GLY A 5 -6.64 32.72 -56.16
CA GLY A 5 -5.40 32.14 -56.67
C GLY A 5 -4.24 32.99 -56.13
N SER A 6 -3.51 32.48 -55.15
CA SER A 6 -2.17 32.99 -54.82
C SER A 6 -1.39 31.90 -54.09
N GLN A 7 -0.36 31.43 -54.79
CA GLN A 7 0.73 30.61 -54.29
C GLN A 7 1.53 31.40 -53.25
N LEU A 8 2.08 30.71 -52.24
CA LEU A 8 3.17 31.26 -51.45
C LEU A 8 4.25 30.19 -51.23
N GLU A 9 5.46 30.72 -51.26
CA GLU A 9 6.69 30.09 -51.68
C GLU A 9 7.30 29.15 -50.64
N LYS A 10 7.98 28.14 -51.17
CA LYS A 10 8.91 27.30 -50.42
C LYS A 10 10.22 28.08 -50.25
N SER A 11 10.55 28.49 -49.04
CA SER A 11 11.89 28.95 -48.68
C SER A 11 12.69 27.78 -48.08
N SER A 12 13.53 27.18 -48.92
CA SER A 12 14.62 26.30 -48.50
C SER A 12 15.74 27.16 -47.93
N THR A 13 15.99 27.07 -46.62
CA THR A 13 17.22 27.57 -46.01
C THR A 13 18.14 26.39 -45.71
N GLU A 14 19.15 26.26 -46.56
CA GLU A 14 20.44 25.62 -46.23
C GLU A 14 20.97 26.24 -44.93
N PHE A 15 21.32 25.39 -43.96
CA PHE A 15 22.15 25.80 -42.84
C PHE A 15 23.41 24.96 -42.81
N GLU A 16 24.52 25.69 -42.81
CA GLU A 16 25.87 25.24 -43.06
C GLU A 16 26.40 24.29 -41.99
N ARG A 17 27.19 23.33 -42.47
CA ARG A 17 28.13 22.54 -41.67
C ARG A 17 29.19 23.47 -41.09
N THR A 18 29.27 23.58 -39.77
CA THR A 18 30.48 24.02 -39.08
C THR A 18 31.05 22.88 -38.24
N SER A 19 32.26 22.51 -38.62
CA SER A 19 33.14 21.60 -37.91
C SER A 19 33.78 22.29 -36.70
N GLY A 20 34.02 21.53 -35.63
CA GLY A 20 35.15 21.79 -34.74
C GLY A 20 34.79 22.16 -33.31
N HIS A 21 34.85 21.18 -32.41
CA HIS A 21 35.90 21.10 -31.39
C HIS A 21 35.56 19.94 -30.43
N LYS A 22 36.25 18.81 -30.61
CA LYS A 22 36.29 17.73 -29.63
C LYS A 22 37.23 18.14 -28.50
N THR A 23 36.67 18.71 -27.43
CA THR A 23 37.37 18.85 -26.16
C THR A 23 37.15 17.58 -25.36
N GLN A 24 38.16 16.71 -25.34
CA GLN A 24 38.19 15.52 -24.49
C GLN A 24 38.43 15.93 -23.03
N ASN A 25 37.37 16.17 -22.26
CA ASN A 25 37.45 16.10 -20.80
C ASN A 25 37.26 14.64 -20.38
N LYS A 26 38.39 13.92 -20.28
CA LYS A 26 38.48 12.64 -19.55
C LYS A 26 38.32 12.93 -18.06
N LEU A 27 37.09 12.98 -17.58
CA LEU A 27 36.81 12.75 -16.17
C LEU A 27 36.96 11.25 -15.91
N PHE A 28 38.00 10.92 -15.16
CA PHE A 28 38.25 9.60 -14.60
C PHE A 28 37.10 9.28 -13.61
N VAL A 29 36.04 8.64 -14.11
CA VAL A 29 35.09 7.94 -13.25
C VAL A 29 35.57 6.50 -13.19
N SER A 30 36.23 6.14 -12.09
CA SER A 30 36.58 4.77 -11.79
C SER A 30 35.30 3.92 -11.84
N PRO A 31 35.25 2.82 -12.61
CA PRO A 31 34.10 1.94 -12.61
C PRO A 31 34.00 1.32 -11.22
N LEU A 32 32.99 1.74 -10.44
CA LEU A 32 32.57 1.00 -9.27
C LEU A 32 32.07 -0.35 -9.77
N ASN A 33 32.95 -1.33 -9.69
CA ASN A 33 32.69 -2.75 -9.90
C ASN A 33 31.79 -3.26 -8.76
N ARG A 34 30.55 -2.74 -8.69
CA ARG A 34 29.50 -3.35 -7.90
C ARG A 34 29.02 -4.54 -8.69
N LYS A 35 29.43 -5.73 -8.23
CA LYS A 35 28.81 -6.98 -8.67
C LYS A 35 27.30 -6.78 -8.57
N PRO A 36 26.51 -7.06 -9.63
CA PRO A 36 25.06 -7.01 -9.53
C PRO A 36 24.68 -7.89 -8.36
N SER A 37 24.08 -7.29 -7.33
CA SER A 37 23.52 -8.04 -6.21
C SER A 37 22.54 -9.02 -6.81
N GLU A 38 22.81 -10.32 -6.65
CA GLU A 38 21.88 -11.36 -7.09
C GLU A 38 20.47 -10.97 -6.61
N PRO A 39 19.46 -10.96 -7.50
CA PRO A 39 18.10 -10.69 -7.08
C PRO A 39 17.82 -11.61 -5.90
N ARG A 40 17.42 -11.03 -4.77
CA ARG A 40 17.06 -11.74 -3.55
C ARG A 40 15.99 -12.75 -3.96
N ARG A 41 16.41 -13.98 -4.28
CA ARG A 41 15.51 -15.10 -4.49
C ARG A 41 14.79 -15.22 -3.16
N LEU A 42 13.56 -14.72 -3.11
CA LEU A 42 12.61 -15.11 -2.08
C LEU A 42 12.72 -16.62 -2.05
N LYS A 43 13.30 -17.13 -0.97
CA LYS A 43 13.30 -18.56 -0.73
C LYS A 43 11.83 -18.88 -0.63
N ASN A 44 11.26 -19.39 -1.72
CA ASN A 44 10.01 -20.11 -1.69
C ASN A 44 10.31 -21.34 -0.83
N GLU A 45 10.32 -21.14 0.47
CA GLU A 45 10.24 -22.21 1.44
C GLU A 45 8.86 -22.81 1.18
N ILE A 46 8.84 -23.79 0.28
CA ILE A 46 7.68 -24.63 0.06
C ILE A 46 7.50 -25.36 1.37
N TRP A 47 6.63 -24.81 2.22
CA TRP A 47 6.34 -25.37 3.53
C TRP A 47 5.80 -26.79 3.32
N PRO A 48 6.44 -27.82 3.90
CA PRO A 48 5.94 -29.18 3.75
C PRO A 48 4.53 -29.28 4.35
N ARG A 49 3.58 -29.84 3.58
CA ARG A 49 2.24 -30.21 4.05
C ARG A 49 2.34 -31.38 5.03
N GLN A 50 2.84 -31.14 6.23
CA GLN A 50 2.78 -32.12 7.30
C GLN A 50 1.80 -31.61 8.34
N LEU A 51 0.59 -32.20 8.35
CA LEU A 51 -0.26 -32.12 9.52
C LEU A 51 0.53 -32.72 10.69
N PRO A 52 0.56 -32.08 11.86
CA PRO A 52 1.23 -32.66 13.02
C PRO A 52 0.59 -34.03 13.32
N PRO A 53 1.39 -35.07 13.59
CA PRO A 53 0.88 -36.40 13.92
C PRO A 53 0.13 -36.45 15.26
N GLN A 54 0.13 -35.35 16.02
CA GLN A 54 -0.56 -35.19 17.29
C GLN A 54 -1.55 -34.03 17.23
N PRO A 55 -2.68 -34.12 17.97
CA PRO A 55 -3.59 -32.98 18.11
C PRO A 55 -2.84 -31.78 18.68
N TRP A 56 -3.02 -30.62 18.05
CA TRP A 56 -2.37 -29.38 18.46
C TRP A 56 -2.77 -29.02 19.90
N ALA A 57 -1.78 -28.88 20.78
CA ALA A 57 -1.98 -28.62 22.21
C ALA A 57 -1.13 -27.40 22.65
N PRO A 58 -1.50 -26.19 22.18
CA PRO A 58 -0.70 -24.99 22.40
C PRO A 58 -0.72 -24.53 23.86
N LYS A 59 0.32 -23.79 24.25
CA LYS A 59 0.39 -23.13 25.56
C LYS A 59 -0.14 -21.70 25.44
N LEU A 60 -1.30 -21.44 26.03
CA LEU A 60 -1.89 -20.11 26.03
C LEU A 60 -1.04 -19.13 26.83
N ARG A 61 -1.05 -17.86 26.41
CA ARG A 61 -0.39 -16.75 27.10
C ARG A 61 -1.40 -15.63 27.28
N CYS A 62 -1.27 -14.86 28.36
CA CYS A 62 -2.06 -13.65 28.55
C CYS A 62 -1.77 -12.61 27.46
N ILE A 63 -2.78 -11.80 27.13
CA ILE A 63 -2.63 -10.65 26.24
C ILE A 63 -1.64 -9.64 26.87
N PRO A 64 -0.59 -9.19 26.15
CA PRO A 64 0.31 -8.14 26.66
C PRO A 64 -0.43 -6.82 26.91
N SER A 65 -0.04 -6.06 27.95
CA SER A 65 -0.78 -4.87 28.41
C SER A 65 -0.96 -3.75 27.37
N TYR A 66 -0.12 -3.69 26.35
CA TYR A 66 -0.17 -2.67 25.29
C TYR A 66 -0.40 -3.28 23.91
N TYR A 67 -0.93 -4.50 23.87
CA TYR A 67 -1.23 -5.18 22.61
C TYR A 67 -2.52 -4.61 22.00
N PRO A 68 -2.46 -4.00 20.80
CA PRO A 68 -3.66 -3.51 20.14
C PRO A 68 -4.45 -4.68 19.57
N MET A 69 -5.55 -5.06 20.22
CA MET A 69 -6.43 -6.13 19.75
C MET A 69 -7.09 -5.76 18.42
N GLU A 70 -6.97 -6.63 17.41
CA GLU A 70 -7.66 -6.44 16.14
C GLU A 70 -9.18 -6.61 16.28
N ARG A 71 -9.97 -5.91 15.46
CA ARG A 71 -11.44 -6.07 15.45
C ARG A 71 -11.90 -7.49 15.08
N SER A 72 -11.03 -8.26 14.42
CA SER A 72 -11.29 -9.64 14.01
C SER A 72 -10.91 -10.60 15.14
N ASN A 73 -11.60 -10.45 16.29
CA ASN A 73 -11.43 -11.31 17.45
C ASN A 73 -12.77 -11.83 17.97
N ARG A 74 -12.72 -12.93 18.73
CA ARG A 74 -13.86 -13.48 19.46
C ARG A 74 -13.40 -14.02 20.81
N ILE A 75 -14.11 -13.63 21.87
CA ILE A 75 -13.87 -14.09 23.23
C ILE A 75 -14.86 -15.22 23.54
N LEU A 76 -14.35 -16.33 24.07
CA LEU A 76 -15.12 -17.52 24.39
C LEU A 76 -14.85 -17.94 25.83
N ASN A 77 -15.87 -18.43 26.52
CA ASN A 77 -15.72 -18.97 27.87
C ASN A 77 -15.21 -20.41 27.82
N LEU A 78 -14.11 -20.69 28.54
CA LEU A 78 -13.46 -22.00 28.53
C LEU A 78 -14.24 -23.08 29.31
N ALA A 79 -15.17 -22.69 30.19
CA ALA A 79 -16.03 -23.67 30.89
C ALA A 79 -17.10 -24.25 29.96
N GLU A 80 -17.63 -23.44 29.04
CA GLU A 80 -18.62 -23.88 28.04
C GLU A 80 -17.96 -24.46 26.79
N ASN A 81 -16.79 -23.94 26.41
CA ASN A 81 -16.06 -24.32 25.21
C ASN A 81 -14.62 -24.69 25.57
N PRO A 82 -14.34 -25.97 25.91
CA PRO A 82 -12.99 -26.42 26.21
C PRO A 82 -12.00 -26.10 25.08
N LEU A 83 -10.76 -25.73 25.41
CA LEU A 83 -9.72 -25.35 24.44
C LEU A 83 -9.57 -26.36 23.29
N GLN A 84 -9.57 -27.66 23.61
CA GLN A 84 -9.44 -28.72 22.61
C GLN A 84 -10.61 -28.76 21.63
N GLU A 85 -11.81 -28.45 22.08
CA GLU A 85 -12.99 -28.38 21.20
C GLU A 85 -12.91 -27.18 20.26
N ILE A 86 -12.53 -26.01 20.79
CA ILE A 86 -12.29 -24.80 19.98
C ILE A 86 -11.25 -25.07 18.89
N ILE A 87 -10.11 -25.66 19.26
CA ILE A 87 -9.05 -26.02 18.32
C ILE A 87 -9.57 -27.01 17.27
N SER A 88 -10.30 -28.05 17.69
CA SER A 88 -10.83 -29.04 16.77
C SER A 88 -11.79 -28.44 15.74
N ARG A 89 -12.67 -27.50 16.16
CA ARG A 89 -13.58 -26.79 15.26
C ARG A 89 -12.81 -25.88 14.29
N ILE A 90 -11.79 -25.17 14.75
CA ILE A 90 -10.94 -24.32 13.90
C ILE A 90 -10.21 -25.18 12.86
N VAL A 91 -9.59 -26.29 13.27
CA VAL A 91 -8.87 -27.20 12.35
C VAL A 91 -9.82 -27.78 11.31
N GLU A 92 -11.01 -28.18 11.72
CA GLU A 92 -12.03 -28.68 10.78
C GLU A 92 -12.48 -27.59 9.80
N CYS A 93 -12.70 -26.35 10.27
CA CYS A 93 -13.01 -25.22 9.41
C CYS A 93 -11.89 -24.94 8.39
N LEU A 94 -10.61 -24.93 8.84
CA LEU A 94 -9.45 -24.80 7.95
C LEU A 94 -9.42 -25.90 6.88
N ARG A 95 -9.74 -27.14 7.25
CA ARG A 95 -9.84 -28.28 6.33
C ARG A 95 -10.94 -28.08 5.30
N VAL A 96 -12.15 -27.71 5.73
CA VAL A 96 -13.31 -27.46 4.85
C VAL A 96 -13.02 -26.33 3.86
N MET A 97 -12.38 -25.25 4.32
CA MET A 97 -12.02 -24.11 3.49
C MET A 97 -10.73 -24.30 2.66
N SER A 98 -10.10 -25.47 2.74
CA SER A 98 -8.81 -25.76 2.08
C SER A 98 -7.69 -24.75 2.40
N VAL A 99 -7.68 -24.21 3.64
CA VAL A 99 -6.65 -23.27 4.11
C VAL A 99 -5.47 -24.06 4.68
N GLN A 100 -4.27 -23.77 4.19
CA GLN A 100 -3.04 -24.36 4.73
C GLN A 100 -2.68 -23.68 6.04
N ALA A 101 -2.26 -24.45 7.05
CA ALA A 101 -1.94 -23.94 8.36
C ALA A 101 -0.59 -24.49 8.85
N HIS A 102 0.20 -23.62 9.48
CA HIS A 102 1.40 -23.96 10.21
C HIS A 102 1.24 -23.53 11.66
N PHE A 103 1.08 -24.52 12.54
CA PHE A 103 0.82 -24.30 13.96
C PHE A 103 2.11 -24.11 14.74
N SER A 104 2.08 -23.20 15.70
CA SER A 104 3.14 -22.96 16.68
C SER A 104 2.54 -23.00 18.08
N ASP A 105 3.26 -23.65 19.00
CA ASP A 105 2.80 -23.82 20.38
C ASP A 105 3.19 -22.64 21.28
N GLU A 106 4.21 -21.88 20.90
CA GLU A 106 4.81 -20.83 21.72
C GLU A 106 5.36 -19.66 20.87
N PRO A 107 4.57 -18.59 20.64
CA PRO A 107 3.20 -18.38 21.14
C PRO A 107 2.19 -19.31 20.48
N ALA A 108 1.06 -19.55 21.14
CA ALA A 108 -0.09 -20.27 20.60
C ALA A 108 -0.65 -19.55 19.37
N CYS A 109 -0.16 -19.91 18.18
CA CYS A 109 -0.55 -19.26 16.94
C CYS A 109 -0.52 -20.22 15.75
N ALA A 110 -1.16 -19.81 14.66
CA ALA A 110 -1.08 -20.51 13.39
C ALA A 110 -0.87 -19.51 12.25
N ALA A 111 0.13 -19.75 11.41
CA ALA A 111 0.29 -19.05 10.14
C ALA A 111 -0.57 -19.75 9.08
N LEU A 112 -1.48 -19.00 8.46
CA LEU A 112 -2.50 -19.51 7.56
C LEU A 112 -2.28 -18.96 6.15
N MET A 113 -2.48 -19.82 5.14
CA MET A 113 -2.43 -19.46 3.72
C MET A 113 -3.65 -20.04 3.00
N SER A 114 -4.51 -19.17 2.49
CA SER A 114 -5.67 -19.56 1.67
C SER A 114 -5.29 -19.82 0.20
N ALA A 115 -6.20 -20.43 -0.55
CA ALA A 115 -6.08 -20.57 -2.01
C ALA A 115 -6.05 -19.21 -2.73
N ASP A 116 -6.66 -18.17 -2.13
CA ASP A 116 -6.68 -16.79 -2.64
C ASP A 116 -5.40 -16.00 -2.32
N HIS A 117 -4.33 -16.66 -1.87
CA HIS A 117 -3.08 -16.04 -1.44
C HIS A 117 -3.26 -14.98 -0.33
N VAL A 118 -4.30 -15.14 0.49
CA VAL A 118 -4.45 -14.35 1.73
C VAL A 118 -3.64 -15.04 2.82
N GLU A 119 -2.63 -14.32 3.32
CA GLU A 119 -1.81 -14.71 4.47
C GLU A 119 -2.43 -14.14 5.74
N MET A 120 -2.73 -15.02 6.70
CA MET A 120 -3.38 -14.65 7.96
C MET A 120 -2.63 -15.29 9.12
N HIS A 121 -2.61 -14.62 10.27
CA HIS A 121 -2.12 -15.20 11.51
C HIS A 121 -3.28 -15.35 12.49
N LEU A 122 -3.48 -16.56 12.99
CA LEU A 122 -4.42 -16.83 14.07
C LEU A 122 -3.65 -16.87 15.38
N TYR A 123 -4.17 -16.19 16.40
CA TYR A 123 -3.61 -16.15 17.75
C TYR A 123 -4.65 -16.64 18.75
N LEU A 124 -4.19 -17.40 19.75
CA LEU A 124 -4.98 -17.83 20.90
C LEU A 124 -4.41 -17.18 22.16
N TRP A 125 -5.21 -16.38 22.83
CA TRP A 125 -4.82 -15.68 24.05
C TRP A 125 -5.65 -16.11 25.24
N GLU A 126 -5.03 -16.18 26.40
CA GLU A 126 -5.71 -16.36 27.68
C GLU A 126 -6.21 -15.01 28.21
N ILE A 127 -7.47 -14.96 28.66
CA ILE A 127 -8.07 -13.80 29.34
C ILE A 127 -8.62 -14.26 30.70
N ASN A 128 -8.73 -13.31 31.65
CA ASN A 128 -9.38 -13.53 32.95
C ASN A 128 -8.78 -14.72 33.73
N ALA A 129 -7.45 -14.83 33.76
CA ALA A 129 -6.73 -15.89 34.48
C ALA A 129 -7.16 -17.32 34.08
N GLY A 130 -7.48 -17.52 32.80
CA GLY A 130 -7.77 -18.84 32.25
C GLY A 130 -9.25 -19.21 32.24
N HIS A 131 -10.13 -18.26 32.56
CA HIS A 131 -11.57 -18.45 32.43
C HIS A 131 -12.06 -18.27 31.00
N ASP A 132 -11.41 -17.39 30.23
CA ASP A 132 -11.80 -17.06 28.88
C ASP A 132 -10.61 -17.17 27.92
N ILE A 133 -10.91 -17.40 26.65
CA ILE A 133 -9.94 -17.42 25.55
C ILE A 133 -10.33 -16.40 24.50
N CYS A 134 -9.35 -15.65 23.99
CA CYS A 134 -9.50 -14.84 22.80
C CYS A 134 -8.96 -15.59 21.59
N VAL A 135 -9.79 -15.77 20.58
CA VAL A 135 -9.36 -16.17 19.25
C VAL A 135 -9.26 -14.92 18.40
N GLU A 136 -8.08 -14.59 17.91
CA GLU A 136 -7.85 -13.40 17.09
C GLU A 136 -7.24 -13.79 15.74
N ILE A 137 -7.63 -13.11 14.68
CA ILE A 137 -7.12 -13.34 13.34
C ILE A 137 -6.64 -12.02 12.74
N GLN A 138 -5.39 -12.00 12.29
CA GLN A 138 -4.75 -10.82 11.72
C GLN A 138 -4.38 -11.04 10.25
N ARG A 139 -4.70 -10.08 9.38
CA ARG A 139 -4.27 -10.10 7.98
C ARG A 139 -2.78 -9.72 7.90
N ARG A 140 -1.97 -10.55 7.24
CA ARG A 140 -0.57 -10.21 6.89
C ARG A 140 -0.44 -9.77 5.44
N ARG A 141 -1.17 -10.43 4.54
CA ARG A 141 -1.15 -10.16 3.10
C ARG A 141 -2.46 -10.59 2.44
N GLY A 142 -2.74 -10.06 1.26
CA GLY A 142 -3.85 -10.47 0.39
C GLY A 142 -5.05 -9.53 0.46
N ASP A 143 -6.08 -9.87 -0.30
CA ASP A 143 -7.29 -9.06 -0.40
C ASP A 143 -8.05 -8.97 0.94
N SER A 144 -8.58 -7.78 1.23
CA SER A 144 -9.31 -7.50 2.46
C SER A 144 -10.68 -8.17 2.49
N VAL A 145 -11.36 -8.28 1.34
CA VAL A 145 -12.69 -8.90 1.27
C VAL A 145 -12.57 -10.39 1.50
N ALA A 146 -11.63 -11.05 0.81
CA ALA A 146 -11.29 -12.44 1.04
C ALA A 146 -10.85 -12.70 2.50
N PHE A 147 -10.00 -11.84 3.07
CA PHE A 147 -9.62 -11.92 4.49
C PHE A 147 -10.83 -11.92 5.42
N HIS A 148 -11.74 -10.94 5.29
CA HIS A 148 -12.91 -10.87 6.16
C HIS A 148 -13.86 -12.06 6.00
N ARG A 149 -13.96 -12.62 4.79
CA ARG A 149 -14.72 -13.85 4.53
C ARG A 149 -14.12 -15.04 5.30
N TYR A 150 -12.83 -15.31 5.14
CA TYR A 150 -12.16 -16.41 5.85
C TYR A 150 -12.14 -16.19 7.37
N GLY A 151 -11.82 -14.96 7.80
CA GLY A 151 -11.77 -14.59 9.21
C GLY A 151 -13.10 -14.81 9.92
N ARG A 152 -14.22 -14.44 9.28
CA ARG A 152 -15.56 -14.69 9.84
C ARG A 152 -15.81 -16.18 10.06
N HIS A 153 -15.61 -17.02 9.05
CA HIS A 153 -15.82 -18.47 9.19
C HIS A 153 -14.95 -19.10 10.28
N LEU A 154 -13.70 -18.67 10.43
CA LEU A 154 -12.82 -19.16 11.49
C LEU A 154 -13.27 -18.73 12.89
N LEU A 155 -13.73 -17.48 13.05
CA LEU A 155 -14.26 -16.99 14.33
C LEU A 155 -15.61 -17.64 14.66
N ASP A 156 -16.47 -17.88 13.67
CA ASP A 156 -17.72 -18.62 13.83
C ASP A 156 -17.45 -20.09 14.20
N ALA A 157 -16.44 -20.71 13.58
CA ALA A 157 -16.02 -22.07 13.92
C ALA A 157 -15.49 -22.16 15.35
N ALA A 158 -14.70 -21.19 15.80
CA ALA A 158 -14.28 -21.12 17.18
C ALA A 158 -15.48 -21.08 18.15
N GLY A 159 -16.51 -20.30 17.81
CA GLY A 159 -17.76 -20.21 18.57
C GLY A 159 -18.68 -21.43 18.47
N GLY A 160 -18.47 -22.34 17.51
CA GLY A 160 -19.37 -23.45 17.23
C GLY A 160 -20.54 -23.12 16.30
N ASP A 161 -20.52 -21.95 15.66
CA ASP A 161 -21.57 -21.45 14.77
C ASP A 161 -21.31 -21.77 13.28
N PHE A 162 -20.15 -22.34 12.95
CA PHE A 162 -19.77 -22.65 11.56
C PHE A 162 -20.49 -23.90 11.05
N ASP A 163 -21.31 -23.75 10.01
CA ASP A 163 -21.89 -24.85 9.26
C ASP A 163 -21.07 -25.17 7.99
N PRO A 164 -20.41 -26.35 7.92
CA PRO A 164 -19.66 -26.77 6.74
C PRO A 164 -20.50 -26.89 5.47
N SER A 165 -21.81 -27.10 5.58
CA SER A 165 -22.71 -27.27 4.44
C SER A 165 -23.11 -25.94 3.79
N GLU A 166 -23.11 -24.86 4.58
CA GLU A 166 -23.35 -23.49 4.08
C GLU A 166 -22.10 -22.88 3.45
N PHE A 167 -20.92 -23.45 3.72
CA PHE A 167 -19.68 -23.00 3.10
C PHE A 167 -19.69 -23.31 1.59
N GLN A 168 -20.11 -22.32 0.82
CA GLN A 168 -19.93 -22.31 -0.63
C GLN A 168 -18.53 -21.80 -0.93
N ASP A 169 -17.73 -22.62 -1.58
CA ASP A 169 -16.46 -22.19 -2.12
C ASP A 169 -16.72 -21.16 -3.23
N TYR A 170 -16.73 -19.88 -2.86
CA TYR A 170 -16.91 -18.75 -3.77
C TYR A 170 -15.83 -18.68 -4.85
N ASN A 171 -14.79 -19.51 -4.72
CA ASN A 171 -13.56 -19.40 -5.46
C ASN A 171 -13.69 -19.86 -6.92
N ASP A 172 -14.56 -20.82 -7.24
CA ASP A 172 -14.47 -21.47 -8.55
C ASP A 172 -15.23 -20.80 -9.70
N SER A 173 -16.22 -19.95 -9.44
CA SER A 173 -17.07 -19.43 -10.54
C SER A 173 -16.99 -17.93 -10.70
N HIS A 174 -17.14 -17.16 -9.63
CA HIS A 174 -17.32 -15.72 -9.79
C HIS A 174 -16.00 -14.96 -9.92
N TYR A 175 -15.01 -15.29 -9.09
CA TYR A 175 -13.68 -14.69 -9.17
C TYR A 175 -12.91 -15.20 -10.38
N LEU A 176 -12.93 -16.50 -10.67
CA LEU A 176 -12.31 -17.02 -11.89
C LEU A 176 -12.96 -16.46 -13.15
N ARG A 177 -14.30 -16.30 -13.23
CA ARG A 177 -14.93 -15.64 -14.39
C ARG A 177 -14.64 -14.15 -14.46
N ALA A 178 -14.58 -13.46 -13.33
CA ALA A 178 -14.23 -12.04 -13.29
C ALA A 178 -12.77 -11.83 -13.67
N ALA A 179 -11.86 -12.63 -13.11
CA ALA A 179 -10.44 -12.66 -13.44
C ALA A 179 -10.22 -13.10 -14.89
N GLU A 180 -10.95 -14.08 -15.41
CA GLU A 180 -10.89 -14.48 -16.82
C GLU A 180 -11.41 -13.36 -17.72
N LYS A 181 -12.48 -12.66 -17.34
CA LYS A 181 -12.94 -11.46 -18.06
C LYS A 181 -11.92 -10.33 -18.00
N LEU A 182 -11.27 -10.12 -16.85
CA LEU A 182 -10.23 -9.11 -16.67
C LEU A 182 -8.98 -9.47 -17.46
N LEU A 183 -8.51 -10.72 -17.41
CA LEU A 183 -7.39 -11.22 -18.20
C LEU A 183 -7.70 -11.14 -19.70
N LYS A 184 -8.92 -11.50 -20.12
CA LYS A 184 -9.36 -11.31 -21.51
C LYS A 184 -9.47 -9.84 -21.89
N SER A 185 -9.79 -8.97 -20.93
CA SER A 185 -9.84 -7.52 -21.10
C SER A 185 -8.46 -6.85 -21.08
N GLU A 186 -7.49 -7.37 -20.33
CA GLU A 186 -6.09 -6.92 -20.27
C GLU A 186 -5.30 -7.45 -21.48
N MET A 187 -5.68 -8.63 -22.01
CA MET A 187 -5.16 -9.13 -23.28
C MET A 187 -5.72 -8.38 -24.49
N ALA A 188 -6.87 -7.71 -24.34
CA ALA A 188 -7.19 -6.61 -25.23
C ALA A 188 -6.21 -5.49 -24.84
N LYS A 189 -5.31 -5.13 -25.76
CA LYS A 189 -4.23 -4.14 -25.59
C LYS A 189 -4.80 -2.74 -25.26
N SER A 190 -5.47 -2.57 -24.13
CA SER A 190 -5.68 -1.26 -23.55
C SER A 190 -4.31 -0.71 -23.20
N ASP A 191 -4.14 0.57 -23.48
CA ASP A 191 -2.90 1.27 -23.20
C ASP A 191 -2.79 1.43 -21.68
N ASP A 192 -2.30 0.39 -20.97
CA ASP A 192 -2.09 0.39 -19.51
C ASP A 192 -1.29 1.62 -19.04
N THR A 193 -0.51 2.20 -19.96
CA THR A 193 0.22 3.44 -19.71
C THR A 193 -0.71 4.65 -19.60
N GLU A 194 -1.78 4.72 -20.40
CA GLU A 194 -2.77 5.79 -20.35
C GLU A 194 -3.53 5.78 -19.02
N GLU A 195 -3.98 4.60 -18.56
CA GLU A 195 -4.64 4.46 -17.25
C GLU A 195 -3.71 4.91 -16.10
N SER A 196 -2.44 4.51 -16.17
CA SER A 196 -1.41 4.90 -15.19
C SER A 196 -1.14 6.40 -15.20
N LEU A 197 -1.13 7.02 -16.38
CA LEU A 197 -0.97 8.47 -16.55
C LEU A 197 -2.17 9.24 -15.99
N VAL A 198 -3.40 8.75 -16.22
CA VAL A 198 -4.62 9.35 -15.65
C VAL A 198 -4.60 9.26 -14.12
N ALA A 199 -4.21 8.12 -13.55
CA ALA A 199 -4.07 7.97 -12.10
C ALA A 199 -3.04 8.95 -11.51
N LEU A 200 -1.87 9.10 -12.15
CA LEU A 200 -0.85 10.06 -11.75
C LEU A 200 -1.31 11.52 -11.89
N GLN A 201 -2.11 11.82 -12.92
CA GLN A 201 -2.69 13.14 -13.10
C GLN A 201 -3.66 13.49 -11.95
N ILE A 202 -4.48 12.53 -11.51
CA ILE A 202 -5.36 12.72 -10.36
C ILE A 202 -4.53 12.98 -9.09
N VAL A 203 -3.49 12.18 -8.85
CA VAL A 203 -2.57 12.38 -7.73
C VAL A 203 -1.96 13.78 -7.75
N ALA A 204 -1.38 14.21 -8.87
CA ALA A 204 -0.79 15.54 -9.00
C ALA A 204 -1.82 16.66 -8.74
N SER A 205 -3.07 16.46 -9.21
CA SER A 205 -4.16 17.40 -8.95
C SER A 205 -4.57 17.49 -7.48
N LEU A 206 -4.46 16.39 -6.73
CA LEU A 206 -4.75 16.33 -5.29
C LEU A 206 -3.63 16.99 -4.46
N LEU A 207 -2.37 16.71 -4.81
CA LEU A 207 -1.20 17.29 -4.13
C LEU A 207 -1.11 18.82 -4.27
N THR A 208 -1.68 19.37 -5.35
CA THR A 208 -1.69 20.82 -5.62
C THR A 208 -2.91 21.55 -5.03
N LYS A 209 -3.85 20.85 -4.38
CA LYS A 209 -4.97 21.50 -3.69
C LYS A 209 -4.50 22.30 -2.48
N ASP A 210 -5.35 23.19 -2.01
CA ASP A 210 -5.19 24.02 -0.82
C ASP A 210 -5.48 23.27 0.49
N ARG A 211 -6.35 22.26 0.45
CA ARG A 211 -6.75 21.51 1.64
C ARG A 211 -5.78 20.38 2.02
N ILE A 212 -5.48 20.25 3.32
CA ILE A 212 -4.58 19.21 3.85
C ILE A 212 -5.12 17.79 3.59
N ASP A 213 -6.41 17.57 3.78
CA ASP A 213 -7.05 16.27 3.59
C ASP A 213 -6.93 15.77 2.14
N ALA A 214 -7.13 16.67 1.16
CA ALA A 214 -6.92 16.37 -0.25
C ALA A 214 -5.46 16.00 -0.56
N ARG A 215 -4.50 16.72 0.03
CA ARG A 215 -3.06 16.43 -0.14
C ARG A 215 -2.67 15.09 0.50
N LEU A 216 -3.19 14.79 1.69
CA LEU A 216 -3.01 13.48 2.35
C LEU A 216 -3.56 12.36 1.47
N LEU A 217 -4.77 12.52 0.91
CA LEU A 217 -5.35 11.55 -0.02
C LEU A 217 -4.48 11.38 -1.28
N GLY A 218 -3.90 12.47 -1.78
CA GLY A 218 -2.93 12.43 -2.89
C GLY A 218 -1.69 11.60 -2.56
N LEU A 219 -1.13 11.76 -1.36
CA LEU A 219 0.02 10.97 -0.87
C LEU A 219 -0.34 9.50 -0.65
N GLU A 220 -1.49 9.21 -0.05
CA GLU A 220 -1.96 7.83 0.13
C GLU A 220 -2.14 7.12 -1.21
N SER A 221 -2.74 7.83 -2.17
CA SER A 221 -2.90 7.33 -3.54
C SER A 221 -1.53 7.06 -4.18
N LEU A 222 -0.59 7.99 -4.07
CA LEU A 222 0.77 7.82 -4.61
C LEU A 222 1.54 6.67 -3.93
N PHE A 223 1.34 6.48 -2.63
CA PHE A 223 1.90 5.35 -1.89
C PHE A 223 1.38 4.01 -2.43
N ILE A 224 0.09 3.92 -2.75
CA ILE A 224 -0.49 2.73 -3.40
C ILE A 224 0.10 2.53 -4.80
N LEU A 225 0.20 3.61 -5.59
CA LEU A 225 0.71 3.54 -6.97
C LEU A 225 2.20 3.19 -7.05
N THR A 226 2.99 3.42 -6.00
CA THR A 226 4.42 3.07 -5.96
C THR A 226 4.69 1.68 -5.37
N ASP A 227 3.73 1.08 -4.68
CA ASP A 227 3.87 -0.23 -4.05
C ASP A 227 3.62 -1.37 -5.06
N LEU A 228 4.64 -2.16 -5.38
CA LEU A 228 4.57 -3.33 -6.27
C LEU A 228 3.58 -4.42 -5.82
N ARG A 229 3.20 -4.41 -4.54
CA ARG A 229 2.24 -5.38 -3.99
C ARG A 229 0.80 -4.93 -4.17
N LYS A 230 0.59 -3.63 -4.44
CA LYS A 230 -0.74 -3.00 -4.52
C LYS A 230 -1.06 -2.46 -5.92
N SER A 231 -0.06 -2.27 -6.77
CA SER A 231 -0.21 -1.73 -8.12
C SER A 231 0.43 -2.62 -9.19
N ARG A 232 0.06 -2.40 -10.46
CA ARG A 232 0.68 -3.08 -11.61
C ARG A 232 2.13 -2.60 -11.78
N MET A 233 3.00 -3.47 -12.30
CA MET A 233 4.43 -3.15 -12.52
C MET A 233 4.63 -1.92 -13.40
N SER A 234 3.84 -1.75 -14.47
CA SER A 234 3.88 -0.58 -15.36
C SER A 234 3.54 0.71 -14.63
N THR A 235 2.46 0.70 -13.84
CA THR A 235 2.03 1.82 -13.01
C THR A 235 3.06 2.16 -11.94
N ALA A 236 3.56 1.15 -11.22
CA ALA A 236 4.60 1.31 -10.20
C ALA A 236 5.87 1.91 -10.78
N SER A 237 6.32 1.40 -11.93
CA SER A 237 7.50 1.93 -12.63
C SER A 237 7.31 3.39 -13.05
N LEU A 238 6.14 3.73 -13.60
CA LEU A 238 5.83 5.10 -14.02
C LEU A 238 5.71 6.07 -12.84
N ALA A 239 5.04 5.66 -11.76
CA ALA A 239 4.92 6.45 -10.53
C ALA A 239 6.29 6.65 -9.86
N SER A 240 7.10 5.59 -9.78
CA SER A 240 8.46 5.65 -9.22
C SER A 240 9.37 6.56 -10.03
N THR A 241 9.22 6.54 -11.35
CA THR A 241 9.91 7.45 -12.27
C THR A 241 9.51 8.90 -12.01
N ALA A 242 8.21 9.18 -11.86
CA ALA A 242 7.72 10.52 -11.52
C ALA A 242 8.26 11.02 -10.18
N VAL A 243 8.35 10.14 -9.17
CA VAL A 243 8.87 10.46 -7.84
C VAL A 243 10.38 10.74 -7.86
N LEU A 244 11.18 9.86 -8.48
CA LEU A 244 12.64 9.91 -8.35
C LEU A 244 13.31 10.81 -9.39
N LEU A 245 12.82 10.79 -10.63
CA LEU A 245 13.45 11.50 -11.75
C LEU A 245 12.74 12.81 -12.09
N GLY A 246 11.49 12.96 -11.66
CA GLY A 246 10.66 14.14 -11.94
C GLY A 246 10.67 14.49 -13.44
N PRO A 247 10.90 15.77 -13.81
CA PRO A 247 10.81 16.25 -15.19
C PRO A 247 11.84 15.63 -16.15
N GLU A 248 12.98 15.15 -15.66
CA GLU A 248 14.08 14.69 -16.53
C GLU A 248 13.72 13.39 -17.26
N SER A 249 12.80 12.61 -16.72
CA SER A 249 12.37 11.33 -17.30
C SER A 249 11.51 11.46 -18.57
N VAL A 250 10.85 12.60 -18.79
CA VAL A 250 9.83 12.77 -19.85
C VAL A 250 10.39 13.50 -21.09
N ARG A 251 11.67 13.87 -21.09
CA ARG A 251 12.30 14.59 -22.22
C ARG A 251 12.24 13.84 -23.55
N GLU A 252 12.07 12.51 -23.51
CA GLU A 252 12.00 11.67 -24.71
C GLU A 252 10.57 11.48 -25.26
N ALA A 253 9.52 11.77 -24.47
CA ALA A 253 8.15 11.33 -24.78
C ALA A 253 7.26 12.36 -25.50
N GLY A 254 7.74 13.59 -25.76
CA GLY A 254 7.05 14.58 -26.60
C GLY A 254 5.70 15.14 -26.10
N ASN A 255 5.13 14.62 -25.02
CA ASN A 255 3.84 15.07 -24.49
C ASN A 255 4.00 16.09 -23.34
N LYS A 256 3.54 17.32 -23.56
CA LYS A 256 3.71 18.45 -22.61
C LYS A 256 2.93 18.28 -21.31
N THR A 257 1.78 17.60 -21.32
CA THR A 257 0.94 17.44 -20.12
C THR A 257 1.62 16.57 -19.07
N SER A 258 2.21 15.44 -19.49
CA SER A 258 2.91 14.51 -18.58
C SER A 258 4.09 15.15 -17.84
N TYR A 259 4.74 16.13 -18.47
CA TYR A 259 5.85 16.86 -17.85
C TYR A 259 5.43 17.62 -16.59
N THR A 260 4.26 18.27 -16.64
CA THR A 260 3.78 19.12 -15.55
C THR A 260 3.45 18.31 -14.29
N MET A 261 2.78 17.17 -14.45
CA MET A 261 2.37 16.35 -13.31
C MET A 261 3.56 15.64 -12.63
N PHE A 262 4.56 15.18 -13.39
CA PHE A 262 5.77 14.57 -12.82
C PHE A 262 6.58 15.59 -12.02
N THR A 263 6.68 16.80 -12.55
CA THR A 263 7.33 17.93 -11.86
C THR A 263 6.58 18.26 -10.57
N GLN A 264 5.25 18.37 -10.61
CA GLN A 264 4.43 18.66 -9.42
C GLN A 264 4.62 17.62 -8.32
N ILE A 265 4.53 16.32 -8.67
CA ILE A 265 4.73 15.23 -7.71
C ILE A 265 6.13 15.29 -7.09
N HIS A 266 7.16 15.40 -7.93
CA HIS A 266 8.55 15.43 -7.48
C HIS A 266 8.83 16.64 -6.59
N THR A 267 8.47 17.84 -7.04
CA THR A 267 8.68 19.09 -6.29
C THR A 267 7.95 19.05 -4.95
N PHE A 268 6.70 18.58 -4.92
CA PHE A 268 5.93 18.48 -3.69
C PHE A 268 6.63 17.57 -2.66
N LEU A 269 7.06 16.37 -3.07
CA LEU A 269 7.74 15.42 -2.18
C LEU A 269 9.09 15.96 -1.68
N VAL A 270 9.88 16.55 -2.58
CA VAL A 270 11.18 17.15 -2.22
C VAL A 270 10.99 18.30 -1.22
N GLN A 271 10.02 19.17 -1.47
CA GLN A 271 9.71 20.28 -0.58
C GLN A 271 9.29 19.77 0.81
N LEU A 272 8.41 18.78 0.85
CA LEU A 272 7.91 18.19 2.09
C LEU A 272 9.04 17.51 2.90
N LEU A 273 9.96 16.80 2.23
CA LEU A 273 11.06 16.09 2.89
C LEU A 273 12.18 17.02 3.36
N ILE A 274 12.53 18.03 2.57
CA ILE A 274 13.63 18.96 2.89
C ILE A 274 13.16 20.03 3.87
N HIS A 275 12.04 20.69 3.56
CA HIS A 275 11.60 21.88 4.28
C HIS A 275 10.55 21.58 5.35
N ARG A 276 9.93 20.38 5.33
CA ARG A 276 8.80 20.03 6.23
C ARG A 276 7.72 21.11 6.25
N SER A 277 7.49 21.70 5.09
CA SER A 277 6.58 22.81 4.88
C SER A 277 5.85 22.59 3.56
N MET A 278 4.71 23.26 3.44
CA MET A 278 3.77 23.16 2.34
C MET A 278 3.61 24.53 1.69
N ASP A 279 3.37 24.53 0.38
CA ASP A 279 2.89 25.75 -0.28
C ASP A 279 1.57 26.19 0.38
N ASN A 280 1.49 27.49 0.68
CA ASN A 280 0.37 28.15 1.36
C ASN A 280 0.14 27.68 2.81
N GLU A 281 1.19 27.24 3.52
CA GLU A 281 1.12 26.85 4.93
C GLU A 281 0.43 27.90 5.83
N GLU A 282 0.75 29.19 5.65
CA GLU A 282 0.14 30.28 6.44
C GLU A 282 -1.39 30.35 6.28
N ALA A 283 -1.89 30.21 5.06
CA ALA A 283 -3.32 30.25 4.79
C ALA A 283 -4.06 29.03 5.36
N ILE A 284 -3.40 27.87 5.31
CA ILE A 284 -3.95 26.62 5.87
C ILE A 284 -4.02 26.70 7.39
N VAL A 285 -2.95 27.18 8.05
CA VAL A 285 -2.90 27.32 9.50
C VAL A 285 -3.91 28.35 9.98
N SER A 286 -4.00 29.51 9.31
CA SER A 286 -4.99 30.54 9.64
C SER A 286 -6.43 30.02 9.55
N GLY A 287 -6.76 29.18 8.55
CA GLY A 287 -8.09 28.62 8.42
C GLY A 287 -8.45 27.54 9.46
N MET A 288 -7.48 27.03 10.23
CA MET A 288 -7.72 26.09 11.33
C MET A 288 -7.96 26.80 12.67
N GLU A 289 -7.45 28.03 12.83
CA GLU A 289 -7.59 28.79 14.08
C GLU A 289 -9.03 29.32 14.27
N ASP A 290 -9.75 29.57 13.18
CA ASP A 290 -11.11 30.13 13.19
C ASP A 290 -12.18 29.18 13.78
N ASP A 291 -11.88 27.89 13.95
CA ASP A 291 -12.82 26.88 14.47
C ASP A 291 -12.72 26.66 16.00
N TYR A 292 -11.78 27.32 16.69
CA TYR A 292 -11.64 27.24 18.15
C TYR A 292 -12.42 28.39 18.80
N ASP A 293 -13.66 28.12 19.21
CA ASP A 293 -14.47 29.05 19.99
C ASP A 293 -13.70 29.47 21.26
N SER A 294 -13.34 30.75 21.33
CA SER A 294 -12.44 31.39 22.32
C SER A 294 -12.93 31.38 23.78
N ASP A 295 -13.91 30.56 24.14
CA ASP A 295 -14.53 30.58 25.48
C ASP A 295 -13.87 29.62 26.49
N ASP A 296 -12.90 28.77 26.07
CA ASP A 296 -12.16 27.85 26.96
C ASP A 296 -10.78 28.40 27.36
N ASP A 297 -10.80 29.54 28.06
CA ASP A 297 -9.66 30.30 28.56
C ASP A 297 -8.91 29.64 29.74
N HIS A 298 -8.72 28.32 29.80
CA HIS A 298 -7.97 27.73 30.93
C HIS A 298 -7.08 26.52 30.60
N PHE A 299 -5.77 26.77 30.71
CA PHE A 299 -4.89 26.02 31.63
C PHE A 299 -4.12 24.83 31.06
N PHE A 300 -3.30 25.01 30.02
CA PHE A 300 -2.03 24.28 29.95
C PHE A 300 -0.94 25.17 29.36
N GLY A 301 0.16 25.32 30.09
CA GLY A 301 1.33 26.08 29.64
C GLY A 301 1.88 25.47 28.36
N THR A 302 1.55 26.08 27.24
CA THR A 302 2.03 25.70 25.92
C THR A 302 3.51 26.05 25.84
N ASP A 303 4.34 25.01 25.73
CA ASP A 303 5.71 25.13 25.28
C ASP A 303 5.71 25.96 23.97
N GLU A 304 6.30 27.15 23.99
CA GLU A 304 6.19 28.21 22.96
C GLU A 304 6.80 27.83 21.59
N THR A 305 7.04 26.55 21.32
CA THR A 305 8.03 26.13 20.33
C THR A 305 7.52 25.95 18.91
N SER A 306 6.25 26.25 18.57
CA SER A 306 5.90 26.35 17.14
C SER A 306 4.69 27.20 16.73
N GLY A 307 3.80 27.63 17.64
CA GLY A 307 2.63 28.42 17.28
C GLY A 307 1.71 27.77 16.23
N ARG A 308 1.82 26.45 16.02
CA ARG A 308 1.04 25.69 15.04
C ARG A 308 0.00 24.82 15.75
N PRO A 309 -1.22 24.69 15.20
CA PRO A 309 -2.23 23.76 15.72
C PRO A 309 -1.69 22.33 15.79
N PRO A 310 -2.02 21.54 16.83
CA PRO A 310 -1.52 20.17 16.99
C PRO A 310 -1.96 19.25 15.84
N GLU A 311 -3.14 19.46 15.28
CA GLU A 311 -3.70 18.72 14.12
C GLU A 311 -2.83 18.93 12.88
N TYR A 312 -2.34 20.16 12.67
CA TYR A 312 -1.41 20.48 11.58
C TYR A 312 -0.08 19.73 11.75
N VAL A 313 0.48 19.74 12.97
CA VAL A 313 1.73 19.04 13.28
C VAL A 313 1.59 17.54 13.07
N GLN A 314 0.47 16.96 13.48
CA GLN A 314 0.16 15.54 13.26
C GLN A 314 0.06 15.23 11.76
N ALA A 315 -0.72 16.02 11.00
CA ALA A 315 -0.89 15.83 9.57
C ALA A 315 0.46 15.93 8.84
N MET A 316 1.29 16.92 9.16
CA MET A 316 2.63 17.09 8.59
C MET A 316 3.51 15.87 8.88
N THR A 317 3.45 15.34 10.10
CA THR A 317 4.19 14.13 10.47
C THR A 317 3.76 12.94 9.62
N THR A 318 2.46 12.73 9.45
CA THR A 318 1.90 11.68 8.60
C THR A 318 2.32 11.85 7.13
N MET A 319 2.26 13.07 6.60
CA MET A 319 2.68 13.38 5.23
C MET A 319 4.17 13.05 4.99
N VAL A 320 5.05 13.40 5.94
CA VAL A 320 6.48 13.05 5.87
C VAL A 320 6.69 11.54 5.91
N GLN A 321 5.96 10.82 6.76
CA GLN A 321 6.02 9.35 6.80
C GLN A 321 5.61 8.72 5.47
N PHE A 322 4.51 9.19 4.86
CA PHE A 322 4.11 8.73 3.53
C PHE A 322 5.20 9.03 2.48
N SER A 323 5.78 10.22 2.51
CA SER A 323 6.82 10.62 1.55
C SER A 323 8.06 9.73 1.63
N LEU A 324 8.48 9.36 2.84
CA LEU A 324 9.59 8.41 3.05
C LEU A 324 9.23 7.00 2.54
N ALA A 325 8.00 6.54 2.79
CA ALA A 325 7.54 5.24 2.31
C ALA A 325 7.44 5.21 0.77
N ILE A 326 6.93 6.27 0.15
CA ILE A 326 6.86 6.45 -1.30
C ILE A 326 8.26 6.41 -1.91
N LEU A 327 9.25 7.10 -1.33
CA LEU A 327 10.63 7.04 -1.78
C LEU A 327 11.23 5.64 -1.68
N SER A 328 10.98 4.94 -0.57
CA SER A 328 11.44 3.56 -0.38
C SER A 328 10.85 2.64 -1.43
N ASN A 329 9.54 2.69 -1.64
CA ASN A 329 8.84 1.91 -2.66
C ASN A 329 9.40 2.22 -4.05
N SER A 330 9.57 3.51 -4.37
CA SER A 330 10.06 3.94 -5.67
C SER A 330 11.47 3.45 -5.97
N TRP A 331 12.32 3.37 -4.94
CA TRP A 331 13.67 2.83 -5.06
C TRP A 331 13.69 1.31 -5.24
N GLU A 332 12.73 0.57 -4.68
CA GLU A 332 12.62 -0.87 -4.87
C GLU A 332 12.17 -1.27 -6.28
N VAL A 333 11.47 -0.37 -6.98
CA VAL A 333 10.94 -0.60 -8.32
C VAL A 333 12.00 -0.43 -9.43
N LEU A 334 12.94 0.52 -9.26
CA LEU A 334 13.97 0.86 -10.27
C LEU A 334 15.27 0.05 -10.09
#